data_AF-A0A3A0AWR7-F1
#
_entry.id   AF-A0A3A0AWR7-F1
#
_cell.length_a   1.000
_cell.length_b   1.000
_cell.length_c   1.000
_cell.angle_alpha   90.00
_cell.angle_beta   90.00
_cell.angle_gamma   90.00
#
_symmetry.space_group_name_H-M   'P 1'
#
loop_
_entity.id
_entity.type
_entity.pdbx_description
1 polymer ?
#
loop_
_entity_poly.entity_id
_entity_poly.type
_entity_poly.pdbx_seq_one_letter_code
_entity_poly.pdbx_strand_id
1 'polypeptide(L)' 'LAVAQAPFVGFYGVWQGWPLYLLPFQAAFLLVHGAFEPLALWQWVYAIGYTAVLTGVSWWWAERQFEQFVVRRAGAPA' A
#
# COMPACT_ATOMS: atom_id res chain seq x y z
N LEU A 1 -17.10 0.77 -0.86
CA LEU A 1 -17.07 1.09 0.59
C LEU A 1 -16.69 -0.11 1.45
N ALA A 2 -17.33 -1.28 1.29
CA ALA A 2 -17.02 -2.48 2.09
C ALA A 2 -15.54 -2.95 2.01
N VAL A 3 -14.90 -2.86 0.83
CA VAL A 3 -13.49 -3.29 0.65
C VAL A 3 -12.51 -2.42 1.46
N ALA A 4 -12.79 -1.13 1.62
CA ALA A 4 -11.93 -0.23 2.38
C ALA A 4 -11.99 -0.47 3.89
N GLN A 5 -13.05 -1.14 4.38
CA GLN A 5 -13.24 -1.45 5.79
C GLN A 5 -12.73 -2.85 6.18
N ALA A 6 -12.32 -3.66 5.20
CA ALA A 6 -11.77 -5.00 5.43
C ALA A 6 -10.57 -5.07 6.41
N PRO A 7 -9.64 -4.08 6.48
CA PRO A 7 -8.50 -4.14 7.39
C PRO A 7 -8.89 -4.11 8.88
N PHE A 8 -10.06 -3.55 9.21
CA PHE A 8 -10.53 -3.51 10.60
C PHE A 8 -10.84 -4.91 11.15
N VAL A 9 -11.21 -5.86 10.29
CA VAL A 9 -11.48 -7.26 10.68
C VAL A 9 -10.20 -7.94 11.20
N GLY A 10 -9.06 -7.65 10.58
CA GLY A 10 -7.74 -8.10 11.05
C GLY A 10 -7.29 -7.36 12.31
N PHE A 11 -7.54 -6.05 12.40
CA PHE A 11 -7.19 -5.22 13.55
C PHE A 11 -7.95 -5.61 14.83
N TYR A 12 -9.24 -5.94 14.73
CA TYR A 12 -10.06 -6.40 15.87
C TYR A 12 -9.88 -7.88 16.22
N GLY A 13 -8.97 -8.61 15.55
CA GLY A 13 -8.69 -10.01 15.84
C GLY A 13 -9.80 -10.99 15.42
N VAL A 14 -10.78 -10.55 14.62
CA VAL A 14 -11.93 -11.37 14.20
C VAL A 14 -11.51 -12.43 13.18
N TRP A 15 -10.52 -12.13 12.32
CA TRP A 15 -9.97 -13.09 11.37
C TRP A 15 -8.55 -12.70 10.92
N GLN A 16 -7.58 -13.61 11.05
CA GLN A 16 -6.17 -13.41 10.67
C GLN A 16 -5.78 -14.23 9.44
N GLY A 17 -6.69 -14.36 8.46
CA GLY A 17 -6.44 -15.14 7.25
C GLY A 17 -5.39 -14.51 6.33
N TRP A 18 -4.60 -15.37 5.65
CA TRP A 18 -3.66 -15.01 4.58
C TRP A 18 -4.19 -13.98 3.55
N PRO A 19 -5.48 -13.97 3.14
CA PRO A 19 -5.96 -13.04 2.13
C PRO A 19 -5.87 -11.56 2.51
N LEU A 20 -5.78 -11.22 3.80
CA LEU A 20 -5.64 -9.83 4.25
C LEU A 20 -4.28 -9.23 3.87
N TYR A 21 -3.25 -10.06 3.65
CA TYR A 21 -1.94 -9.64 3.14
C TYR A 21 -1.94 -9.29 1.64
N LEU A 22 -3.07 -9.42 0.95
CA LEU A 22 -3.21 -8.87 -0.41
C LEU A 22 -3.71 -7.44 -0.40
N LEU A 23 -4.18 -6.93 0.75
CA LEU A 23 -4.73 -5.59 0.85
C LEU A 23 -3.61 -4.57 1.12
N PRO A 24 -3.55 -3.47 0.35
CA PRO A 24 -2.50 -2.45 0.49
C PRO A 24 -2.46 -1.80 1.87
N PHE A 25 -3.61 -1.73 2.53
CA PHE A 25 -3.72 -1.14 3.86
C PHE A 25 -3.10 -2.01 4.96
N GLN A 26 -3.05 -3.33 4.79
CA GLN A 26 -2.54 -4.26 5.82
C GLN A 26 -1.06 -4.02 6.13
N ALA A 27 -0.25 -3.72 5.11
CA ALA A 27 1.17 -3.42 5.27
C ALA A 27 1.38 -2.16 6.15
N ALA A 28 0.62 -1.10 5.91
CA ALA A 28 0.67 0.11 6.72
C ALA A 28 0.20 -0.14 8.17
N PHE A 29 -0.87 -0.91 8.35
CA PHE A 29 -1.35 -1.30 9.69
C PHE A 29 -0.32 -2.14 10.46
N LEU A 30 0.40 -3.05 9.80
CA LEU A 30 1.47 -3.82 10.44
C LEU A 30 2.61 -2.94 10.95
N LEU A 31 3.03 -1.92 10.18
CA LEU A 31 4.05 -0.97 10.64
C LEU A 31 3.59 -0.19 11.87
N VAL A 32 2.32 0.25 11.91
CA VAL A 32 1.74 0.93 13.08
C VAL A 32 1.66 -0.03 14.28
N HIS A 33 1.23 -1.27 14.07
CA HIS A 33 1.16 -2.29 15.12
C HIS A 33 2.55 -2.62 15.69
N GLY A 34 3.59 -2.62 14.85
CA GLY A 34 4.99 -2.77 15.26
C GLY A 34 5.53 -1.76 16.25
N ALA A 35 4.86 -0.61 16.37
CA ALA A 35 5.20 0.39 17.37
C ALA A 35 4.71 0.00 18.78
N PHE A 36 3.71 -0.89 18.87
CA PHE A 36 3.07 -1.30 20.12
C PHE A 36 3.46 -2.73 20.52
N GLU A 37 3.63 -3.63 19.55
CA GLU A 37 4.00 -5.02 19.77
C GLU A 37 5.18 -5.45 18.88
N PRO A 38 6.07 -6.33 19.36
CA PRO A 38 7.18 -6.82 18.56
C PRO A 38 6.69 -7.67 17.37
N LEU A 39 7.03 -7.23 16.17
CA LEU A 39 6.75 -7.94 14.92
C LEU A 39 7.81 -9.01 14.64
N ALA A 40 7.40 -10.10 13.99
CA ALA A 40 8.32 -11.07 13.43
C ALA A 40 9.09 -10.49 12.22
N LEU A 41 10.32 -10.96 11.97
CA LEU A 41 11.17 -10.45 10.87
C LEU A 41 10.49 -10.54 9.50
N TRP A 42 9.72 -11.59 9.23
CA TRP A 42 9.00 -11.73 7.97
C TRP A 42 7.89 -10.67 7.80
N GLN A 43 7.28 -10.21 8.89
CA GLN A 43 6.27 -9.14 8.87
C GLN A 43 6.92 -7.81 8.53
N TRP A 44 8.14 -7.56 9.00
CA TRP A 44 8.94 -6.40 8.61
C TRP A 44 9.27 -6.40 7.12
N VAL A 45 9.79 -7.53 6.61
CA VAL A 45 10.12 -7.67 5.18
C VAL A 45 8.87 -7.50 4.32
N TYR A 46 7.76 -8.12 4.72
CA TYR A 46 6.48 -7.96 4.03
C TYR A 46 6.03 -6.50 4.04
N ALA A 47 5.95 -5.87 5.21
CA ALA A 47 5.36 -4.53 5.32
C ALA A 47 6.20 -3.48 4.57
N ILE A 48 7.52 -3.48 4.77
CA ILE A 48 8.42 -2.56 4.09
C ILE A 48 8.45 -2.84 2.58
N GLY A 49 8.63 -4.10 2.20
CA GLY A 49 8.74 -4.49 0.78
C GLY A 49 7.47 -4.17 0.01
N TYR A 50 6.32 -4.50 0.57
CA TYR A 50 5.03 -4.25 -0.06
C TYR A 50 4.74 -2.75 -0.19
N THR A 51 5.02 -1.95 0.83
CA THR A 51 4.86 -0.47 0.77
C THR A 51 5.80 0.17 -0.24
N ALA A 52 7.06 -0.29 -0.32
CA ALA A 52 8.02 0.20 -1.30
C ALA A 52 7.57 -0.12 -2.74
N VAL A 53 7.11 -1.35 -2.99
CA VAL A 53 6.58 -1.77 -4.30
C VAL A 53 5.39 -0.91 -4.70
N LEU A 54 4.41 -0.73 -3.81
CA LEU A 54 3.24 0.10 -4.12
C LEU A 54 3.63 1.56 -4.39
N THR A 55 4.55 2.11 -3.60
CA THR A 55 5.03 3.48 -3.81
C THR A 55 5.69 3.62 -5.19
N GLY A 56 6.53 2.66 -5.58
CA GLY A 56 7.15 2.64 -6.91
C GLY A 56 6.12 2.52 -8.05
N VAL A 57 5.13 1.63 -7.91
CA VAL A 57 4.05 1.49 -8.91
C VAL A 57 3.21 2.76 -9.00
N SER A 58 2.85 3.37 -7.86
CA SER A 58 2.11 4.63 -7.84
C SER A 58 2.92 5.78 -8.43
N TRP A 59 4.22 5.87 -8.15
CA TRP A 59 5.12 6.86 -8.75
C TRP A 59 5.13 6.73 -10.28
N TRP A 60 5.42 5.52 -10.77
CA TRP A 60 5.49 5.26 -12.20
C TRP A 60 4.15 5.51 -12.91
N TRP A 61 3.04 5.14 -12.27
CA TRP A 61 1.71 5.44 -12.79
C TRP A 61 1.48 6.96 -12.83
N ALA A 62 1.79 7.68 -11.75
CA ALA A 62 1.61 9.12 -11.67
C ALA A 62 2.42 9.86 -12.74
N GLU A 63 3.67 9.46 -12.96
CA GLU A 63 4.54 10.02 -14.00
C GLU A 63 3.94 9.83 -15.40
N ARG A 64 3.48 8.62 -15.73
CA ARG A 64 2.82 8.35 -17.02
C ARG A 64 1.54 9.14 -17.22
N GLN A 65 0.73 9.27 -16.17
CA GLN A 65 -0.49 10.07 -16.25
C GLN A 65 -0.17 11.56 -16.36
N PHE A 66 0.86 12.04 -15.68
CA PHE A 66 1.32 13.42 -15.77
C PHE A 66 1.80 13.75 -17.19
N GLU A 67 2.62 12.90 -17.80
CA GLU A 67 3.03 13.06 -19.20
C GLU A 67 1.83 13.05 -20.15
N GLN A 68 0.91 12.09 -19.97
CA GLN A 68 -0.25 11.94 -20.85
C GLN A 68 -1.22 13.13 -20.75
N PHE A 69 -1.49 13.64 -19.54
CA PHE A 69 -2.57 14.60 -19.31
C PHE A 69 -2.09 16.04 -19.10
N VAL A 70 -0.86 16.25 -18.64
CA VAL A 70 -0.30 17.59 -18.39
C VAL A 70 0.62 17.99 -19.53
N VAL A 71 1.64 17.19 -19.86
CA VAL A 71 2.64 17.56 -20.88
C VAL A 71 2.02 17.62 -22.28
N ARG A 72 1.28 16.58 -22.70
CA ARG A 72 0.63 16.56 -24.03
C ARG A 72 -0.49 17.58 -24.20
N ARG A 73 -1.09 18.05 -23.11
CA ARG A 73 -2.19 19.02 -23.14
C ARG A 73 -1.71 20.47 -22.99
N ALA A 74 -0.53 20.67 -22.40
CA ALA A 74 0.13 21.96 -22.27
C ALA A 74 0.91 22.40 -23.52
N GLY A 75 1.11 21.52 -24.51
CA GLY A 75 1.77 21.87 -25.77
C GLY A 75 3.27 22.21 -25.62
N ALA A 76 3.93 21.74 -24.56
CA ALA A 76 5.36 21.93 -24.38
C ALA A 76 6.14 21.05 -25.38
N PRO A 77 7.06 21.61 -26.20
CA PRO A 77 7.92 20.79 -27.05
C PRO A 77 8.83 19.90 -26.19
N ALA A 78 9.00 18.66 -26.67
CA ALA A 78 9.82 17.60 -26.05
C ALA A 78 11.30 17.99 -25.91
#